data_AF-A0A7C1EDT5-F1
#
_entry.id   AF-A0A7C1EDT5-F1
#
_cell.length_a   1.000
_cell.length_b   1.000
_cell.length_c   1.000
_cell.angle_alpha   90.00
_cell.angle_beta   90.00
_cell.angle_gamma   90.00
#
_symmetry.space_group_name_H-M   'P 1'
#
loop_
_entity.id
_entity.type
_entity.pdbx_description
1 polymer ?
#
loop_
_entity_poly.entity_id
_entity_poly.type
_entity_poly.pdbx_seq_one_letter_code
_entity_poly.pdbx_strand_id
1 'polypeptide(L)'
;MRKKTVNNKAIVLLSGGQDSTTALFWAKKKFRVVETLSFDYGQRHSRELSCAQKIARLASVKNTIIPVKEYSVIKASSLFGAGTIAGAHKRDKKLPSTFVPGRNMVFLSIAAAFAYAKGIKNIIIG
;
A
#
# COMPACT_ATOMS: atom_id res chain seq x y z
N MET A 1 33.31 -13.49 12.65
CA MET A 1 32.06 -12.74 12.95
C MET A 1 31.55 -12.04 11.70
N ARG A 2 30.36 -12.38 11.17
CA ARG A 2 29.72 -11.58 10.10
C ARG A 2 29.32 -10.23 10.68
N LYS A 3 29.94 -9.11 10.23
CA LYS A 3 29.47 -7.76 10.55
C LYS A 3 27.97 -7.69 10.23
N LYS A 4 27.12 -7.39 11.22
CA LYS A 4 25.71 -7.03 10.99
C LYS A 4 25.73 -5.83 10.05
N THR A 5 25.51 -6.06 8.75
CA THR A 5 25.24 -4.99 7.81
C THR A 5 23.96 -4.32 8.29
N VAL A 6 24.07 -3.08 8.77
CA VAL A 6 22.90 -2.25 9.08
C VAL A 6 22.09 -2.21 7.80
N ASN A 7 20.88 -2.78 7.85
CA ASN A 7 20.05 -2.93 6.68
C ASN A 7 19.47 -1.56 6.30
N ASN A 8 20.23 -0.81 5.52
CA ASN A 8 20.01 0.61 5.25
C ASN A 8 19.04 0.88 4.10
N LYS A 9 18.31 -0.13 3.64
CA LYS A 9 17.31 -0.02 2.57
C LYS A 9 15.91 -0.27 3.12
N ALA A 10 14.95 0.54 2.69
CA ALA A 10 13.55 0.43 3.07
C ALA A 10 12.63 0.54 1.87
N ILE A 11 11.50 -0.17 1.92
CA ILE A 11 10.37 0.05 1.04
C ILE A 11 9.18 0.59 1.83
N VAL A 12 8.56 1.65 1.34
CA VAL A 12 7.41 2.28 1.98
C VAL A 12 6.17 2.00 1.14
N LEU A 13 5.10 1.51 1.77
CA LEU A 13 3.80 1.40 1.13
C LEU A 13 3.15 2.78 1.04
N LEU A 14 3.15 3.37 -0.16
CA LEU A 14 2.71 4.74 -0.40
C LEU A 14 1.34 4.74 -1.09
N SER A 15 0.30 5.10 -0.33
CA SER A 15 -1.07 5.25 -0.84
C SER A 15 -1.37 6.65 -1.35
N GLY A 16 -0.55 7.64 -0.98
CA GLY A 16 -0.78 9.06 -1.27
C GLY A 16 -1.59 9.78 -0.18
N GLY A 17 -2.01 9.06 0.86
CA GLY A 17 -2.64 9.64 2.06
C GLY A 17 -1.63 10.19 3.07
N GLN A 18 -2.15 10.90 4.07
CA GLN A 18 -1.36 11.56 5.12
C GLN A 18 -0.40 10.61 5.85
N ASP A 19 -0.90 9.46 6.28
CA ASP A 19 -0.13 8.54 7.13
C ASP A 19 1.02 7.90 6.35
N SER A 20 0.73 7.37 5.15
CA SER A 20 1.75 6.83 4.25
C SER A 20 2.81 7.87 3.84
N THR A 21 2.41 9.14 3.72
CA THR A 21 3.33 10.25 3.41
C THR A 21 4.23 10.56 4.61
N THR A 22 3.65 10.59 5.81
CA THR A 22 4.41 10.78 7.06
C THR A 22 5.43 9.65 7.24
N ALA A 23 5.00 8.41 7.00
CA ALA A 23 5.85 7.23 7.06
C ALA A 23 7.01 7.30 6.04
N LEU A 24 6.77 7.80 4.82
CA LEU A 24 7.81 8.04 3.82
C LEU A 24 8.87 9.02 4.32
N PHE A 25 8.47 10.19 4.81
CA PHE A 25 9.43 11.19 5.28
C PHE A 25 10.14 10.76 6.56
N TRP A 26 9.49 9.97 7.43
CA TRP A 26 10.14 9.32 8.56
C TRP A 26 11.20 8.31 8.08
N ALA A 27 10.87 7.45 7.11
CA ALA A 27 11.79 6.46 6.57
C ALA A 27 13.03 7.11 5.93
N LYS A 28 12.86 8.24 5.22
CA LYS A 28 13.98 9.01 4.65
C LYS A 28 14.97 9.53 5.71
N LYS A 29 14.53 9.76 6.95
CA LYS A 29 15.41 10.14 8.06
C LYS A 29 16.12 8.94 8.70
N LYS A 30 15.64 7.72 8.48
CA LYS A 30 16.11 6.48 9.14
C LYS A 30 16.94 5.58 8.24
N PHE A 31 16.71 5.60 6.93
CA PHE A 31 17.34 4.69 5.98
C PHE A 31 18.09 5.45 4.89
N ARG A 32 19.20 4.89 4.42
CA ARG A 32 20.04 5.48 3.36
C ARG A 32 19.37 5.42 1.99
N VAL A 33 18.61 4.34 1.73
CA VAL A 33 17.90 4.12 0.47
C VAL A 33 16.44 3.84 0.78
N VAL A 34 15.55 4.62 0.18
CA VAL A 34 14.10 4.47 0.31
C VAL A 34 13.49 4.37 -1.08
N GLU A 35 12.72 3.31 -1.31
CA GLU A 35 11.84 3.16 -2.47
C GLU A 35 10.39 3.09 -1.98
N THR A 36 9.45 3.39 -2.86
CA THR A 36 8.01 3.32 -2.56
C THR A 36 7.31 2.30 -3.43
N LEU A 37 6.26 1.72 -2.87
CA LEU A 37 5.38 0.75 -3.52
C LEU A 37 3.93 1.22 -3.37
N SER A 38 3.22 1.34 -4.48
CA SER A 38 1.79 1.65 -4.52
C SER A 38 1.04 0.48 -5.15
N PHE A 39 -0.22 0.28 -4.76
CA PHE A 39 -1.08 -0.76 -5.30
C PHE A 39 -2.23 -0.15 -6.09
N ASP A 40 -2.38 -0.59 -7.34
CA ASP A 40 -3.56 -0.32 -8.16
C ASP A 40 -4.47 -1.55 -8.14
N TYR A 41 -5.54 -1.48 -7.35
CA TYR A 41 -6.45 -2.60 -7.13
C TYR A 41 -7.88 -2.28 -7.60
N GLY A 42 -8.02 -1.32 -8.52
CA GLY A 42 -9.32 -0.86 -9.00
C GLY A 42 -10.07 0.01 -7.98
N GLN A 43 -9.35 0.73 -7.12
CA GLN A 43 -9.97 1.76 -6.28
C GLN A 43 -10.62 2.86 -7.14
N ARG A 44 -11.80 3.36 -6.71
CA ARG A 44 -12.62 4.33 -7.47
C ARG A 44 -11.91 5.66 -7.76
N HIS A 45 -10.86 5.99 -7.03
CA HIS A 45 -10.18 7.29 -7.15
C HIS A 45 -8.76 7.12 -7.69
N SER A 46 -8.61 7.37 -8.99
CA SER A 46 -7.32 7.61 -9.68
C SER A 46 -6.48 8.73 -9.02
N ARG A 47 -7.12 9.55 -8.18
CA ARG A 47 -6.48 10.60 -7.38
C ARG A 47 -5.48 10.07 -6.36
N GLU A 48 -5.72 8.90 -5.74
CA GLU A 48 -4.79 8.35 -4.74
C GLU A 48 -3.45 7.97 -5.37
N LEU A 49 -3.49 7.26 -6.50
CA LEU A 49 -2.28 6.86 -7.23
C LEU A 49 -1.53 8.06 -7.80
N SER A 50 -2.24 9.05 -8.34
CA SER A 50 -1.59 10.27 -8.85
C SER A 50 -0.96 11.09 -7.72
N CYS A 51 -1.60 11.17 -6.55
CA CYS A 51 -1.01 11.74 -5.34
C CYS A 51 0.23 10.97 -4.89
N ALA A 52 0.17 9.65 -4.79
CA ALA A 52 1.33 8.82 -4.42
C ALA A 52 2.52 9.04 -5.36
N GLN A 53 2.29 9.05 -6.67
CA GLN A 53 3.32 9.36 -7.66
C GLN A 53 3.88 10.78 -7.50
N LYS A 54 3.02 11.78 -7.26
CA LYS A 54 3.45 13.18 -7.03
C LYS A 54 4.32 13.28 -5.77
N ILE A 55 3.90 12.65 -4.68
CA ILE A 55 4.62 12.64 -3.41
C ILE A 55 5.97 11.93 -3.56
N ALA A 56 6.02 10.79 -4.25
CA ALA A 56 7.29 10.10 -4.52
C ALA A 56 8.26 10.95 -5.36
N ARG A 57 7.76 11.68 -6.36
CA ARG A 57 8.56 12.64 -7.14
C ARG A 57 9.10 13.77 -6.27
N LEU A 58 8.25 14.38 -5.44
CA LEU A 58 8.65 15.43 -4.49
C LEU A 58 9.68 14.95 -3.47
N ALA A 59 9.56 13.70 -3.04
CA ALA A 59 10.51 13.05 -2.15
C ALA A 59 11.75 12.50 -2.87
N SER A 60 11.84 12.61 -4.20
CA SER A 60 12.93 12.08 -5.03
C SER A 60 13.22 10.59 -4.77
N VAL A 61 12.15 9.79 -4.62
CA VAL A 61 12.23 8.33 -4.44
C VAL A 61 11.58 7.60 -5.60
N LYS A 62 12.10 6.41 -5.92
CA LYS A 62 11.50 5.54 -6.94
C LYS A 62 10.14 5.04 -6.44
N ASN A 63 9.09 5.23 -7.23
CA ASN A 63 7.79 4.61 -7.00
C ASN A 63 7.55 3.45 -7.96
N THR A 64 7.24 2.28 -7.42
CA THR A 64 6.76 1.12 -8.20
C THR A 64 5.26 0.97 -7.98
N ILE A 65 4.48 0.86 -9.04
CA ILE A 65 3.04 0.58 -8.94
C ILE A 65 2.81 -0.88 -9.31
N ILE A 66 2.20 -1.64 -8.41
CA ILE A 66 1.79 -3.02 -8.67
C ILE A 66 0.29 -3.04 -8.94
N PRO A 67 -0.14 -3.45 -10.15
CA PRO A 67 -1.54 -3.77 -10.40
C PRO A 67 -1.92 -5.06 -9.67
N VAL A 68 -3.02 -5.04 -8.93
CA VAL A 68 -3.61 -6.18 -8.19
C VAL A 68 -5.02 -6.40 -8.75
N LYS A 69 -5.11 -6.93 -9.97
CA LYS A 69 -6.37 -7.03 -10.73
C LYS A 69 -7.33 -8.05 -10.11
N GLU A 70 -6.77 -9.08 -9.48
CA GLU A 70 -7.45 -10.18 -8.78
C GLU A 70 -8.20 -9.67 -7.55
N TYR A 71 -7.89 -8.46 -7.08
CA TYR A 71 -8.60 -7.84 -5.97
C TYR A 71 -10.08 -7.62 -6.27
N SER A 72 -10.45 -7.45 -7.55
CA SER A 72 -11.84 -7.39 -7.99
C SER A 72 -12.64 -8.64 -7.58
N VAL A 73 -12.03 -9.82 -7.56
CA VAL A 73 -12.64 -11.09 -7.12
C VAL A 73 -12.91 -11.09 -5.62
N ILE A 74 -11.97 -10.56 -4.82
CA ILE A 74 -12.10 -10.42 -3.35
C ILE A 74 -13.17 -9.37 -3.01
N LYS A 75 -13.19 -8.27 -3.75
CA LYS A 75 -14.20 -7.22 -3.59
C LYS A 75 -15.59 -7.72 -3.96
N ALA A 76 -15.69 -8.49 -5.04
CA ALA A 76 -16.89 -9.22 -5.42
C ALA A 76 -17.36 -10.13 -4.28
N SER A 77 -16.54 -11.07 -3.81
CA SER A 77 -16.94 -12.01 -2.75
C SER A 77 -17.28 -11.35 -1.41
N SER A 78 -16.70 -10.18 -1.12
CA SER A 78 -17.03 -9.38 0.07
C SER A 78 -18.25 -8.46 -0.08
N LEU A 79 -18.56 -7.98 -1.30
CA LEU A 79 -19.78 -7.21 -1.61
C LEU A 79 -20.98 -8.09 -1.97
N PHE A 80 -20.79 -9.33 -2.43
CA PHE A 80 -21.86 -10.24 -2.84
C PHE A 80 -22.53 -10.92 -1.63
N GLY A 81 -23.14 -10.10 -0.78
CA GLY A 81 -24.57 -10.24 -0.56
C GLY A 81 -25.26 -9.31 -1.57
N ALA A 82 -25.69 -9.86 -2.71
CA ALA A 82 -26.28 -9.13 -3.83
C ALA A 82 -27.33 -8.09 -3.37
N GLY A 83 -27.22 -6.86 -3.86
CA GLY A 83 -28.25 -5.83 -3.72
C GLY A 83 -27.66 -4.42 -3.62
N THR A 84 -28.07 -3.59 -4.57
CA THR A 84 -28.15 -2.12 -4.58
C THR A 84 -27.22 -1.32 -3.64
N ILE A 85 -26.32 -0.59 -4.32
CA ILE A 85 -25.26 0.27 -3.80
C ILE A 85 -25.89 1.63 -3.43
N ALA A 86 -26.46 1.75 -2.24
CA ALA A 86 -26.77 3.02 -1.59
C ALA A 86 -27.03 2.78 -0.09
N GLY A 87 -25.99 2.41 0.65
CA GLY A 87 -26.13 2.17 2.09
C GLY A 87 -24.82 1.77 2.74
N ALA A 88 -24.76 1.98 4.06
CA ALA A 88 -23.68 1.50 4.93
C ALA A 88 -23.42 -0.01 4.72
N HIS A 89 -22.22 -0.48 5.08
CA HIS A 89 -21.83 -1.89 4.87
C HIS A 89 -22.94 -2.85 5.32
N LYS A 90 -23.35 -3.80 4.46
CA LYS A 90 -24.52 -4.64 4.73
C LYS A 90 -24.41 -5.50 5.98
N ARG A 91 -23.18 -5.86 6.39
CA ARG A 91 -22.92 -6.60 7.63
C ARG A 91 -22.64 -5.71 8.84
N ASP A 92 -22.15 -4.50 8.62
CA ASP A 92 -21.85 -3.56 9.71
C ASP A 92 -22.03 -2.10 9.24
N LYS A 93 -23.11 -1.48 9.71
CA LYS A 93 -23.44 -0.10 9.34
C LYS A 93 -22.39 0.93 9.80
N LYS A 94 -21.43 0.56 10.65
CA LYS A 94 -20.32 1.42 11.09
C LYS A 94 -19.17 1.46 10.09
N LEU A 95 -19.10 0.49 9.17
CA LEU A 95 -18.00 0.41 8.21
C LEU A 95 -18.33 1.21 6.93
N PRO A 96 -17.35 1.97 6.40
CA PRO A 96 -17.55 2.71 5.16
C PRO A 96 -17.77 1.74 4.00
N SER A 97 -18.54 2.16 2.99
CA SER A 97 -18.80 1.35 1.79
C SER A 97 -17.54 1.02 0.96
N THR A 98 -16.41 1.62 1.30
CA THR A 98 -15.08 1.37 0.73
C THR A 98 -14.27 0.34 1.53
N PHE A 99 -14.77 -0.15 2.66
CA PHE A 99 -14.08 -1.17 3.47
C PHE A 99 -14.07 -2.51 2.75
N VAL A 100 -12.86 -3.06 2.58
CA VAL A 100 -12.66 -4.39 2.03
C VAL A 100 -11.86 -5.24 3.04
N PRO A 101 -12.40 -6.36 3.52
CA PRO A 101 -11.72 -7.23 4.47
C PRO A 101 -10.36 -7.71 3.95
N GLY A 102 -9.35 -7.75 4.82
CA GLY A 102 -8.06 -8.39 4.52
C GLY A 102 -7.16 -7.67 3.50
N ARG A 103 -7.54 -6.47 3.01
CA ARG A 103 -6.77 -5.71 2.02
C ARG A 103 -5.28 -5.57 2.36
N ASN A 104 -5.00 -5.11 3.58
CA ASN A 104 -3.64 -4.80 4.00
C ASN A 104 -2.79 -6.08 4.14
N MET A 105 -3.41 -7.22 4.45
CA MET A 105 -2.73 -8.52 4.49
C MET A 105 -2.22 -8.89 3.08
N VAL A 106 -3.07 -8.75 2.05
CA VAL A 106 -2.68 -8.99 0.65
C VAL A 106 -1.53 -8.06 0.25
N PHE A 107 -1.65 -6.76 0.55
CA PHE A 107 -0.62 -5.77 0.21
C PHE A 107 0.71 -6.05 0.90
N LEU A 108 0.69 -6.40 2.19
CA LEU A 108 1.89 -6.75 2.93
C LEU A 108 2.53 -8.03 2.39
N SER A 109 1.75 -9.04 2.00
CA SER A 109 2.28 -10.27 1.38
C SER A 109 2.99 -9.98 0.05
N ILE A 110 2.37 -9.17 -0.81
CA ILE A 110 2.99 -8.76 -2.08
C ILE A 110 4.26 -7.92 -1.81
N ALA A 111 4.18 -6.97 -0.89
CA ALA A 111 5.30 -6.13 -0.51
C ALA A 111 6.48 -6.93 0.04
N ALA A 112 6.21 -7.96 0.85
CA ALA A 112 7.21 -8.86 1.39
C ALA A 112 7.92 -9.65 0.28
N ALA A 113 7.18 -10.22 -0.66
CA ALA A 113 7.76 -10.89 -1.82
C ALA A 113 8.61 -9.95 -2.68
N PHE A 114 8.12 -8.73 -2.93
CA PHE A 114 8.84 -7.70 -3.69
C PHE A 114 10.12 -7.24 -2.97
N ALA A 115 10.05 -7.02 -1.66
CA ALA A 115 11.19 -6.65 -0.84
C ALA A 115 12.25 -7.74 -0.82
N TYR A 116 11.83 -9.01 -0.68
CA TYR A 116 12.71 -10.18 -0.72
C TYR A 116 13.50 -10.26 -2.03
N ALA A 117 12.83 -10.13 -3.18
CA ALA A 117 13.47 -10.14 -4.49
C ALA A 117 14.52 -9.03 -4.68
N LYS A 118 14.41 -7.93 -3.91
CA LYS A 118 15.36 -6.81 -3.93
C LYS A 118 16.38 -6.83 -2.79
N GLY A 119 16.34 -7.84 -1.92
CA GLY A 119 17.18 -7.90 -0.71
C GLY A 119 16.89 -6.78 0.29
N ILE A 120 15.69 -6.21 0.28
CA ILE A 120 15.22 -5.20 1.23
C ILE A 120 14.55 -5.93 2.39
N LYS A 121 14.94 -5.62 3.64
CA LYS A 121 14.34 -6.26 4.84
C LYS A 121 13.52 -5.33 5.73
N ASN A 122 13.37 -4.06 5.35
CA ASN A 122 12.53 -3.11 6.07
C ASN A 122 11.33 -2.74 5.18
N ILE A 123 10.13 -3.04 5.67
CA ILE A 123 8.86 -2.64 5.05
C ILE A 123 8.19 -1.67 6.01
N ILE A 124 7.84 -0.50 5.50
CA ILE A 124 7.23 0.59 6.28
C ILE A 124 5.80 0.76 5.79
N ILE A 125 4.86 0.81 6.74
CA ILE A 125 3.45 1.08 6.52
C ILE A 125 3.02 2.24 7.42
N GLY A 126 2.14 3.09 6.90
CA GLY A 126 1.52 4.23 7.59
C GLY A 126 0.03 4.20 7.36
#